data_AF-A0A7J4V412-F1
#
_entry.id   AF-A0A7J4V412-F1
#
_cell.length_a   1.000
_cell.length_b   1.000
_cell.length_c   1.000
_cell.angle_alpha   90.00
_cell.angle_beta   90.00
_cell.angle_gamma   90.00
#
_symmetry.space_group_name_H-M   'P 1'
#
loop_
_entity.id
_entity.type
_entity.pdbx_description
1 polymer ?
#
loop_
_entity_poly.entity_id
_entity_poly.type
_entity_poly.pdbx_seq_one_letter_code
_entity_poly.pdbx_strand_id
1 'polypeptide(L)'
;MSLDSQGDPADRRGFAKPVDLSGEFGKYIGKQVSYATHGIHRYPAKFIPQIPGFCIQSYSKVGDTVLDPFMGSGTTLLESYILGRHSYGVDIHPLARMIAKVKTTPMDPQRLQGSADALLEDIAADRADNSALAPEIPNRDHWFRPEVLADLATIKKHVWAMRRGDQQDFL
;
A
#
# COMPACT_ATOMS: atom_id res chain seq x y z
N MET A 1 -6.53 -41.60 -46.30
CA MET A 1 -5.82 -40.36 -45.95
C MET A 1 -6.56 -39.74 -44.79
N SER A 2 -6.13 -40.06 -43.57
CA SER A 2 -6.72 -39.55 -42.34
C SER A 2 -6.20 -38.14 -42.14
N LEU A 3 -7.11 -37.16 -41.97
CA LEU A 3 -6.75 -35.80 -41.63
C LEU A 3 -6.39 -35.77 -40.14
N ASP A 4 -5.11 -35.56 -39.86
CA ASP A 4 -4.57 -35.37 -38.52
C ASP A 4 -5.27 -34.19 -37.83
N SER A 5 -5.85 -34.46 -36.67
CA SER A 5 -6.36 -33.46 -35.74
C SER A 5 -5.18 -32.66 -35.17
N GLN A 6 -4.94 -31.47 -35.72
CA GLN A 6 -4.02 -30.51 -35.11
C GLN A 6 -4.57 -30.07 -33.76
N GLY A 7 -3.89 -30.49 -32.69
CA GLY A 7 -4.18 -30.09 -31.32
C GLY A 7 -3.99 -28.59 -31.10
N ASP A 8 -4.79 -28.06 -30.17
CA ASP A 8 -4.82 -26.65 -29.76
C ASP A 8 -3.40 -26.16 -29.34
N PRO A 9 -2.87 -25.09 -29.96
CA PRO A 9 -1.55 -24.55 -29.64
C PRO A 9 -1.40 -24.05 -28.19
N ALA A 10 -2.48 -23.94 -27.41
CA ALA A 10 -2.45 -23.59 -25.99
C ALA A 10 -1.85 -24.70 -25.08
N ASP A 11 -1.81 -25.96 -25.53
CA ASP A 11 -1.40 -27.10 -24.69
C ASP A 11 0.12 -27.22 -24.50
N ARG A 12 0.92 -26.52 -25.32
CA ARG A 12 2.39 -26.70 -25.36
C ARG A 12 3.19 -26.01 -24.24
N ARG A 13 2.54 -25.30 -23.32
CA ARG A 13 3.23 -24.51 -22.26
C ARG A 13 2.87 -24.90 -20.82
N GLY A 14 2.08 -25.96 -20.61
CA GLY A 14 1.77 -26.45 -19.26
C GLY A 14 1.00 -25.46 -18.38
N PHE A 15 0.43 -24.39 -18.94
CA PHE A 15 -0.47 -23.51 -18.20
C PHE A 15 -1.80 -24.21 -18.03
N ALA A 16 -2.26 -24.33 -16.78
CA ALA A 16 -3.60 -24.81 -16.48
C ALA A 16 -4.65 -24.00 -17.25
N LYS A 17 -5.74 -24.65 -17.67
CA LYS A 17 -6.86 -23.96 -18.34
C LYS A 17 -7.33 -22.77 -17.47
N PRO A 18 -7.69 -21.63 -18.09
CA PRO A 18 -8.27 -20.51 -17.35
C PRO A 18 -9.49 -20.99 -16.54
N VAL A 19 -9.42 -20.82 -15.23
CA VAL A 19 -10.54 -21.16 -14.34
C VAL A 19 -11.56 -20.03 -14.43
N ASP A 20 -12.84 -20.35 -14.67
CA ASP A 20 -13.92 -19.37 -14.51
C ASP A 20 -14.11 -19.09 -13.02
N LEU A 21 -13.79 -17.87 -12.62
CA LEU A 21 -13.83 -17.43 -11.23
C LEU A 21 -15.13 -16.73 -10.86
N SER A 22 -16.02 -16.48 -11.83
CA SER A 22 -17.21 -15.64 -11.65
C SER A 22 -18.16 -16.16 -10.57
N GLY A 23 -18.35 -17.48 -10.48
CA GLY A 23 -19.14 -18.12 -9.43
C GLY A 23 -18.47 -18.11 -8.06
N GLU A 24 -17.14 -18.24 -8.01
CA GLU A 24 -16.38 -18.31 -6.76
C GLU A 24 -16.10 -16.95 -6.12
N PHE A 25 -16.10 -15.89 -6.92
CA PHE A 25 -15.95 -14.51 -6.45
C PHE A 25 -17.18 -13.99 -5.69
N GLY A 26 -18.35 -14.60 -5.85
CA GLY A 26 -19.60 -14.18 -5.20
C GLY A 26 -19.47 -14.05 -3.68
N LYS A 27 -18.66 -14.91 -3.03
CA LYS A 27 -18.41 -14.86 -1.57
C LYS A 27 -17.60 -13.64 -1.09
N TYR A 28 -17.03 -12.89 -2.02
CA TYR A 28 -16.20 -11.71 -1.77
C TYR A 28 -16.88 -10.39 -2.13
N ILE A 29 -17.97 -10.44 -2.90
CA ILE A 29 -18.78 -9.28 -3.27
C ILE A 29 -19.53 -8.77 -2.02
N GLY A 30 -19.49 -7.46 -1.78
CA GLY A 30 -20.17 -6.81 -0.64
C GLY A 30 -19.38 -6.76 0.67
N LYS A 31 -18.14 -7.29 0.70
CA LYS A 31 -17.27 -7.19 1.87
C LYS A 31 -16.59 -5.82 1.94
N GLN A 32 -16.36 -5.32 3.16
CA GLN A 32 -15.60 -4.10 3.41
C GLN A 32 -14.20 -4.19 2.77
N VAL A 33 -13.74 -3.12 2.13
CA VAL A 33 -12.45 -3.06 1.42
C VAL A 33 -11.36 -2.33 2.21
N SER A 34 -11.69 -1.87 3.42
CA SER A 34 -10.82 -1.08 4.29
C SER A 34 -10.29 -1.83 5.51
N TYR A 35 -10.51 -3.16 5.61
CA TYR A 35 -10.03 -3.95 6.75
C TYR A 35 -8.50 -3.96 6.85
N ALA A 36 -8.00 -4.36 8.02
CA ALA A 36 -6.58 -4.26 8.36
C ALA A 36 -6.06 -2.84 8.04
N THR A 37 -5.01 -2.73 7.24
CA THR A 37 -4.40 -1.47 6.81
C THR A 37 -4.77 -1.08 5.37
N HIS A 38 -5.75 -1.74 4.71
CA HIS A 38 -6.18 -1.34 3.36
C HIS A 38 -6.72 0.09 3.28
N GLY A 39 -7.25 0.59 4.39
CA GLY A 39 -7.77 1.94 4.55
C GLY A 39 -6.75 3.03 4.87
N ILE A 40 -5.46 2.69 5.08
CA ILE A 40 -4.47 3.65 5.63
C ILE A 40 -4.21 4.86 4.71
N HIS A 41 -4.30 4.68 3.40
CA HIS A 41 -4.13 5.77 2.43
C HIS A 41 -4.98 5.54 1.17
N ARG A 42 -5.51 6.63 0.60
CA ARG A 42 -6.16 6.60 -0.72
C ARG A 42 -5.09 6.64 -1.81
N TYR A 43 -5.03 5.62 -2.64
CA TYR A 43 -4.13 5.57 -3.80
C TYR A 43 -5.00 5.29 -5.04
N PRO A 44 -4.72 5.91 -6.19
CA PRO A 44 -5.50 5.69 -7.40
C PRO A 44 -5.39 4.22 -7.86
N ALA A 45 -6.43 3.74 -8.53
CA ALA A 45 -6.47 2.42 -9.19
C ALA A 45 -6.07 1.22 -8.30
N LYS A 46 -6.41 1.26 -7.00
CA LYS A 46 -6.20 0.12 -6.09
C LYS A 46 -7.08 -1.07 -6.46
N PHE A 47 -6.54 -2.28 -6.35
CA PHE A 47 -7.35 -3.50 -6.33
C PHE A 47 -8.36 -3.48 -5.18
N ILE A 48 -9.52 -4.08 -5.42
CA ILE A 48 -10.40 -4.60 -4.38
C ILE A 48 -9.62 -5.76 -3.70
N PRO A 49 -9.31 -5.70 -2.38
CA PRO A 49 -8.40 -6.64 -1.71
C PRO A 49 -8.73 -8.12 -1.92
N GLN A 50 -10.01 -8.43 -2.03
CA GLN A 50 -10.48 -9.79 -2.20
C GLN A 50 -10.05 -10.43 -3.54
N ILE A 51 -9.72 -9.63 -4.56
CA ILE A 51 -9.24 -10.13 -5.85
C ILE A 51 -7.85 -10.76 -5.70
N PRO A 52 -6.79 -10.02 -5.28
CA PRO A 52 -5.50 -10.64 -5.01
C PRO A 52 -5.58 -11.69 -3.90
N GLY A 53 -6.39 -11.48 -2.85
CA GLY A 53 -6.60 -12.48 -1.80
C GLY A 53 -7.09 -13.83 -2.35
N PHE A 54 -8.06 -13.81 -3.27
CA PHE A 54 -8.51 -15.02 -3.97
C PHE A 54 -7.38 -15.66 -4.77
N CYS A 55 -6.68 -14.90 -5.62
CA CYS A 55 -5.60 -15.45 -6.44
C CYS A 55 -4.49 -16.08 -5.59
N ILE A 56 -4.11 -15.44 -4.49
CA ILE A 56 -3.09 -15.95 -3.57
C ILE A 56 -3.56 -17.26 -2.93
N GLN A 57 -4.81 -17.35 -2.46
CA GLN A 57 -5.34 -18.59 -1.88
C GLN A 57 -5.40 -19.73 -2.89
N SER A 58 -5.81 -19.44 -4.12
CA SER A 58 -6.02 -20.45 -5.16
C SER A 58 -4.74 -20.97 -5.79
N TYR A 59 -3.68 -20.14 -5.86
CA TYR A 59 -2.47 -20.44 -6.63
C TYR A 59 -1.18 -20.48 -5.81
N SER A 60 -1.25 -20.39 -4.47
CA SER A 60 -0.09 -20.52 -3.58
C SER A 60 -0.45 -21.25 -2.29
N LYS A 61 0.56 -21.71 -1.55
CA LYS A 61 0.44 -22.30 -0.22
C LYS A 61 0.97 -21.35 0.86
N VAL A 62 0.60 -21.60 2.11
CA VAL A 62 1.18 -20.88 3.25
C VAL A 62 2.71 -21.07 3.24
N GLY A 63 3.46 -19.99 3.44
CA GLY A 63 4.92 -19.96 3.34
C GLY A 63 5.47 -19.76 1.92
N ASP A 64 4.65 -19.83 0.87
CA ASP A 64 5.10 -19.49 -0.48
C ASP A 64 5.43 -17.99 -0.61
N THR A 65 6.16 -17.64 -1.66
CA THR A 65 6.53 -16.26 -1.98
C THR A 65 5.70 -15.73 -3.16
N VAL A 66 5.10 -14.54 -2.98
CA VAL A 66 4.35 -13.82 -4.01
C VAL A 66 5.15 -12.61 -4.49
N LEU A 67 5.30 -12.45 -5.80
CA LEU A 67 5.91 -11.27 -6.41
C LEU A 67 4.86 -10.42 -7.11
N ASP A 68 4.82 -9.13 -6.78
CA ASP A 68 4.02 -8.14 -7.51
C ASP A 68 4.94 -7.07 -8.16
N PRO A 69 5.21 -7.14 -9.48
CA PRO A 69 6.13 -6.23 -10.15
C PRO A 69 5.57 -4.81 -10.35
N PHE A 70 4.28 -4.59 -10.06
CA PHE A 70 3.60 -3.31 -10.17
C PHE A 70 2.68 -3.10 -8.95
N MET A 71 3.26 -3.22 -7.76
CA MET A 71 2.50 -3.37 -6.52
C MET A 71 1.61 -2.17 -6.16
N GLY A 72 1.88 -0.99 -6.72
CA GLY A 72 1.23 0.25 -6.33
C GLY A 72 1.33 0.45 -4.81
N SER A 73 0.20 0.72 -4.17
CA SER A 73 0.09 0.85 -2.70
C SER A 73 0.09 -0.48 -1.93
N GLY A 74 0.51 -1.59 -2.55
CA GLY A 74 0.80 -2.85 -1.86
C GLY A 74 -0.43 -3.65 -1.42
N THR A 75 -1.54 -3.63 -2.17
CA THR A 75 -2.71 -4.48 -1.84
C THR A 75 -2.37 -5.97 -1.91
N THR A 76 -1.64 -6.42 -2.94
CA THR A 76 -1.18 -7.80 -3.07
C THR A 76 -0.24 -8.21 -1.93
N LEU A 77 0.64 -7.29 -1.50
CA LEU A 77 1.60 -7.57 -0.43
C LEU A 77 0.90 -7.73 0.93
N LEU A 78 -0.07 -6.87 1.23
CA LEU A 78 -0.84 -6.98 2.47
C LEU A 78 -1.68 -8.26 2.50
N GLU A 79 -2.36 -8.60 1.40
CA GLU A 79 -3.13 -9.84 1.32
C GLU A 79 -2.22 -11.07 1.45
N SER A 80 -1.04 -11.03 0.84
CA SER A 80 -0.03 -12.08 0.99
C SER A 80 0.36 -12.25 2.46
N TYR A 81 0.63 -11.14 3.15
CA TYR A 81 0.95 -11.14 4.58
C TYR A 81 -0.19 -11.72 5.44
N ILE A 82 -1.43 -11.26 5.23
CA ILE A 82 -2.62 -11.75 5.97
C ILE A 82 -2.83 -13.25 5.76
N LEU A 83 -2.54 -13.75 4.56
CA LEU A 83 -2.66 -15.16 4.21
C LEU A 83 -1.42 -15.99 4.57
N GLY A 84 -0.42 -15.43 5.23
CA GLY A 84 0.77 -16.16 5.66
C GLY A 84 1.71 -16.55 4.52
N ARG A 85 1.81 -15.70 3.48
CA ARG A 85 2.81 -15.80 2.40
C ARG A 85 3.89 -14.75 2.61
N HIS A 86 5.11 -15.05 2.14
CA HIS A 86 6.12 -14.02 1.93
C HIS A 86 5.76 -13.22 0.68
N SER A 87 6.17 -11.95 0.61
CA SER A 87 5.95 -11.17 -0.61
C SER A 87 7.05 -10.15 -0.88
N TYR A 88 7.26 -9.90 -2.17
CA TYR A 88 8.10 -8.83 -2.69
C TYR A 88 7.30 -8.01 -3.67
N GLY A 89 7.48 -6.70 -3.64
CA GLY A 89 6.82 -5.80 -4.56
C GLY A 89 7.76 -4.76 -5.12
N VAL A 90 7.55 -4.40 -6.38
CA VAL A 90 8.30 -3.36 -7.08
C VAL A 90 7.30 -2.33 -7.57
N ASP A 91 7.65 -1.06 -7.41
CA ASP A 91 6.94 0.07 -8.00
C ASP A 91 7.93 1.21 -8.24
N ILE A 92 7.73 1.98 -9.31
CA ILE A 92 8.58 3.12 -9.65
C ILE A 92 8.27 4.33 -8.77
N HIS A 93 7.03 4.44 -8.28
CA HIS A 93 6.56 5.63 -7.58
C HIS A 93 6.96 5.58 -6.09
N PRO A 94 7.78 6.53 -5.59
CA PRO A 94 8.32 6.47 -4.23
C PRO A 94 7.22 6.51 -3.16
N LEU A 95 6.16 7.31 -3.35
CA LEU A 95 5.01 7.34 -2.44
C LEU A 95 4.28 5.99 -2.39
N ALA A 96 4.17 5.28 -3.52
CA ALA A 96 3.51 3.98 -3.56
C ALA A 96 4.27 2.97 -2.70
N ARG A 97 5.60 2.97 -2.80
CA ARG A 97 6.49 2.14 -1.96
C ARG A 97 6.39 2.49 -0.48
N MET A 98 6.32 3.78 -0.13
CA MET A 98 6.15 4.22 1.26
C MET A 98 4.81 3.74 1.82
N ILE A 99 3.71 3.95 1.10
CA ILE A 99 2.38 3.46 1.50
C ILE A 99 2.38 1.94 1.64
N ALA A 100 2.96 1.21 0.68
CA ALA A 100 3.06 -0.23 0.72
C ALA A 100 3.84 -0.70 1.97
N LYS A 101 4.98 -0.07 2.26
CA LYS A 101 5.79 -0.35 3.46
C LYS A 101 5.00 -0.16 4.74
N VAL A 102 4.38 1.02 4.91
CA VAL A 102 3.56 1.34 6.09
C VAL A 102 2.43 0.31 6.23
N LYS A 103 1.74 0.01 5.13
CA LYS A 103 0.63 -0.93 5.11
C LYS A 103 1.03 -2.36 5.52
N THR A 104 2.22 -2.81 5.17
CA THR A 104 2.69 -4.18 5.44
C THR A 104 3.58 -4.32 6.67
N THR A 105 3.92 -3.22 7.36
CA THR A 105 4.78 -3.24 8.54
C THR A 105 3.92 -3.24 9.80
N PRO A 106 3.89 -4.34 10.58
CA PRO A 106 3.18 -4.35 11.86
C PRO A 106 3.84 -3.39 12.83
N MET A 107 3.04 -2.57 13.50
CA MET A 107 3.51 -1.66 14.53
C MET A 107 2.78 -1.89 15.84
N ASP A 108 3.51 -1.75 16.95
CA ASP A 108 2.92 -1.72 18.28
C ASP A 108 2.09 -0.43 18.44
N PRO A 109 0.76 -0.54 18.61
CA PRO A 109 -0.11 0.63 18.71
C PRO A 109 0.25 1.56 19.87
N GLN A 110 0.72 1.02 20.99
CA GLN A 110 1.07 1.85 22.16
C GLN A 110 2.32 2.69 21.88
N ARG A 111 3.32 2.09 21.22
CA ARG A 111 4.53 2.81 20.83
C ARG A 111 4.25 3.84 19.74
N LEU A 112 3.38 3.54 18.79
CA LEU A 112 2.99 4.50 17.76
C LEU A 112 2.22 5.67 18.38
N GLN A 113 1.26 5.38 19.28
CA GLN A 113 0.50 6.41 19.98
C GLN A 113 1.42 7.32 20.80
N GLY A 114 2.33 6.77 21.59
CA GLY A 114 3.27 7.58 22.36
C GLY A 114 4.18 8.46 21.49
N SER A 115 4.57 7.99 20.30
CA SER A 115 5.31 8.82 19.33
C SER A 115 4.44 9.90 18.70
N ALA A 116 3.17 9.62 18.43
CA ALA A 116 2.21 10.60 17.92
C ALA A 116 1.94 11.69 18.96
N ASP A 117 1.74 11.33 20.22
CA ASP A 117 1.47 12.27 21.31
C ASP A 117 2.66 13.21 21.51
N ALA A 118 3.90 12.67 21.59
CA ALA A 118 5.11 13.48 21.69
C ALA A 118 5.28 14.42 20.48
N LEU A 119 5.02 13.92 19.27
CA LEU A 119 5.07 14.74 18.04
C LEU A 119 4.06 15.90 18.09
N LEU A 120 2.83 15.64 18.56
CA LEU A 120 1.80 16.65 18.69
C LEU A 120 2.16 17.69 19.76
N GLU A 121 2.77 17.28 20.88
CA GLU A 121 3.29 18.19 21.91
C GLU A 121 4.38 19.11 21.35
N ASP A 122 5.34 18.56 20.60
CA ASP A 122 6.43 19.31 19.98
C ASP A 122 5.91 20.32 18.94
N ILE A 123 4.96 19.90 18.08
CA ILE A 123 4.28 20.79 17.13
C ILE A 123 3.53 21.90 17.87
N ALA A 124 2.78 21.55 18.92
CA ALA A 124 1.98 22.50 19.70
C ALA A 124 2.84 23.45 20.54
N ALA A 125 4.10 23.12 20.84
CA ALA A 125 5.05 23.99 21.53
C ALA A 125 5.83 24.91 20.58
N ASP A 126 5.89 24.60 19.28
CA ASP A 126 6.62 25.40 18.30
C ASP A 126 5.95 26.76 18.04
N ARG A 127 6.72 27.84 18.17
CA ARG A 127 6.28 29.23 17.91
C ARG A 127 7.13 29.91 16.83
N ALA A 128 8.06 29.17 16.21
CA ALA A 128 8.96 29.71 15.20
C ALA A 128 8.22 29.93 13.87
N ASP A 129 8.71 30.88 13.08
CA ASP A 129 8.32 30.99 11.67
C ASP A 129 9.03 29.88 10.87
N ASN A 130 8.26 28.85 10.52
CA ASN A 130 8.73 27.71 9.73
C ASN A 130 8.37 27.83 8.24
N SER A 131 7.83 28.97 7.78
CA SER A 131 7.35 29.15 6.40
C SER A 131 8.41 28.83 5.33
N ALA A 132 9.69 29.12 5.63
CA ALA A 132 10.83 28.81 4.76
C ALA A 132 11.08 27.30 4.54
N LEU A 133 10.50 26.42 5.37
CA LEU A 133 10.63 24.96 5.25
C LEU A 133 9.58 24.33 4.32
N ALA A 134 8.58 25.12 3.90
CA ALA A 134 7.56 24.70 2.97
C ALA A 134 8.22 24.33 1.62
N PRO A 135 7.95 23.14 1.06
CA PRO A 135 8.53 22.74 -0.21
C PRO A 135 8.01 23.63 -1.35
N GLU A 136 8.85 23.81 -2.37
CA GLU A 136 8.42 24.42 -3.63
C GLU A 136 7.75 23.35 -4.49
N ILE A 137 6.48 23.58 -4.82
CA ILE A 137 5.70 22.72 -5.71
C ILE A 137 4.91 23.59 -6.71
N PRO A 138 4.61 23.09 -7.92
CA PRO A 138 3.76 23.80 -8.86
C PRO A 138 2.41 24.15 -8.23
N ASN A 139 1.90 25.36 -8.48
CA ASN A 139 0.60 25.85 -8.00
C ASN A 139 0.42 25.84 -6.47
N ARG A 140 1.51 25.85 -5.70
CA ARG A 140 1.48 25.81 -4.23
C ARG A 140 0.52 26.84 -3.62
N ASP A 141 0.69 28.10 -4.00
CA ASP A 141 -0.04 29.22 -3.39
C ASP A 141 -1.50 29.31 -3.92
N HIS A 142 -1.84 28.52 -4.95
CA HIS A 142 -3.21 28.35 -5.41
C HIS A 142 -3.97 27.29 -4.60
N TRP A 143 -3.27 26.22 -4.17
CA TRP A 143 -3.90 25.11 -3.44
C TRP A 143 -3.93 25.32 -1.93
N PHE A 144 -3.00 26.10 -1.38
CA PHE A 144 -2.86 26.28 0.06
C PHE A 144 -2.77 27.75 0.43
N ARG A 145 -3.49 28.15 1.48
CA ARG A 145 -3.35 29.48 2.07
C ARG A 145 -1.99 29.60 2.79
N PRO A 146 -1.39 30.79 2.89
CA PRO A 146 -0.08 30.98 3.52
C PRO A 146 0.02 30.39 4.94
N GLU A 147 -1.02 30.56 5.76
CA GLU A 147 -1.07 29.99 7.10
C GLU A 147 -1.06 28.45 7.10
N VAL A 148 -1.76 27.82 6.15
CA VAL A 148 -1.77 26.36 6.01
C VAL A 148 -0.40 25.85 5.56
N LEU A 149 0.30 26.59 4.69
CA LEU A 149 1.68 26.23 4.31
C LEU A 149 2.64 26.29 5.49
N ALA A 150 2.49 27.30 6.37
CA ALA A 150 3.29 27.42 7.58
C ALA A 150 3.01 26.26 8.56
N ASP A 151 1.74 25.87 8.72
CA ASP A 151 1.35 24.72 9.55
C ASP A 151 1.93 23.41 8.99
N LEU A 152 1.78 23.15 7.69
CA LEU A 152 2.34 21.97 7.03
C LEU A 152 3.87 21.93 7.10
N ALA A 153 4.53 23.08 7.00
CA ALA A 153 5.98 23.20 7.14
C ALA A 153 6.43 22.86 8.57
N THR A 154 5.66 23.28 9.58
CA THR A 154 5.89 22.93 10.99
C THR A 154 5.73 21.43 11.23
N ILE A 155 4.63 20.83 10.75
CA ILE A 155 4.41 19.38 10.85
C ILE A 155 5.57 18.62 10.21
N LYS A 156 5.93 18.97 8.96
CA LYS A 156 7.03 18.35 8.22
C LYS A 156 8.36 18.44 8.98
N LYS A 157 8.68 19.61 9.54
CA LYS A 157 9.90 19.82 10.34
C LYS A 157 10.00 18.82 11.48
N HIS A 158 8.93 18.68 12.27
CA HIS A 158 8.93 17.80 13.43
C HIS A 158 8.94 16.33 13.04
N VAL A 159 8.14 15.92 12.05
CA VAL A 159 8.19 14.55 11.51
C VAL A 159 9.60 14.22 11.00
N TRP A 160 10.26 15.13 10.28
CA TRP A 160 11.60 14.90 9.74
C TRP A 160 12.72 14.96 10.77
N ALA A 161 12.49 15.60 11.92
CA ALA A 161 13.42 15.57 13.05
C ALA A 161 13.40 14.23 13.80
N MET A 162 12.33 13.44 13.65
CA MET A 162 12.25 12.10 14.23
C MET A 162 13.35 11.17 13.70
N ARG A 163 13.72 10.18 14.51
CA ARG A 163 14.63 9.12 14.08
C ARG A 163 14.04 8.39 12.86
N ARG A 164 14.83 8.32 11.78
CA ARG A 164 14.46 7.55 10.59
C ARG A 164 14.12 6.10 10.93
N GLY A 165 12.96 5.64 10.48
CA GLY A 165 12.45 4.31 10.73
C GLY A 165 10.93 4.25 10.57
N ASP A 166 10.34 3.11 10.93
CA ASP A 166 8.93 2.85 10.66
C ASP A 166 7.99 3.80 11.42
N GLN A 167 8.36 4.22 12.63
CA GLN A 167 7.59 5.23 13.37
C GLN A 167 7.46 6.55 12.61
N GLN A 168 8.55 7.02 11.98
CA GLN A 168 8.52 8.23 11.16
C GLN A 168 7.71 8.03 9.89
N ASP A 169 7.80 6.86 9.24
CA ASP A 169 7.04 6.60 8.01
C ASP A 169 5.53 6.50 8.26
N PHE A 170 5.11 6.15 9.48
CA PHE A 170 3.71 6.03 9.88
C PHE A 170 3.05 7.36 10.28
N LEU A 171 3.83 8.37 10.66
CA LEU A 171 3.36 9.67 11.18
C LEU A 171 3.44 10.76 10.11
#